data_AF-A0AAP6A673-F1
#
_entry.id   AF-A0AAP6A673-F1
#
_cell.length_a   1.000
_cell.length_b   1.000
_cell.length_c   1.000
_cell.angle_alpha   90.00
_cell.angle_beta   90.00
_cell.angle_gamma   90.00
#
_symmetry.space_group_name_H-M   'P 1'
#
loop_
_entity.id
_entity.type
_entity.pdbx_description
1 polymer ?
#
loop_
_entity_poly.entity_id
_entity_poly.type
_entity_poly.pdbx_seq_one_letter_code
_entity_poly.pdbx_strand_id
1 'polypeptide(L)'
;MTINLETSIRWMSDRVGKVSYSMDYRNGPNSYDCSSAVYYALMAGGAISAGWAVNTEYMHDWLIRNGYVLVAENKPFNAQRHDVCILGKRGYSSGAGGHVVIFVDNVNVIHCNYARNGITIDNYNQVHRGMYYYLYRPANQPSISNKSLDQLVKETLAGVHGNGDARKASLGNQYEPVMAVINGKATAPKKTVDQLAQEVIAGKHGNGEARKQSLGADYPAVQKRVTEILKGSTSGNTPKTPSDAPKSEVVNSSTEPKTEETGATGKATESKEAGDLSFNGAILKKSVLDVILTKCKEHNILPSYAITVLHFEGLWGTSAVGKADNNWGGMTMTSNDLQITRPSGVIVTRGLARPSNEGGYYMHYASVDDFLTDWFYLLRAGGSYKVSGAKTFSEAVKGMFKTGGAVYDYAATGYDNYLVGMSSRLKAIEAENGSLTMYDTATVDNVGSTDKIEVNIEGIEISINGVTYTLSKKPV
;
A
#
# COMPACT_ATOMS: atom_id res chain seq x y z
N MET A 1 -7.44 2.68 4.46
CA MET A 1 -7.34 2.73 2.99
C MET A 1 -8.32 1.73 2.42
N THR A 2 -9.00 2.06 1.31
CA THR A 2 -9.97 1.17 0.67
C THR A 2 -9.28 0.46 -0.49
N ILE A 3 -9.31 -0.87 -0.51
CA ILE A 3 -8.75 -1.68 -1.60
C ILE A 3 -9.57 -1.42 -2.87
N ASN A 4 -8.89 -1.17 -3.99
CA ASN A 4 -9.48 -1.17 -5.32
C ASN A 4 -9.70 -2.63 -5.77
N LEU A 5 -10.86 -3.18 -5.41
CA LEU A 5 -11.18 -4.59 -5.58
C LEU A 5 -11.25 -5.04 -7.06
N GLU A 6 -11.59 -4.13 -7.97
CA GLU A 6 -11.57 -4.41 -9.42
C GLU A 6 -10.15 -4.52 -9.96
N THR A 7 -9.22 -3.71 -9.45
CA THR A 7 -7.80 -3.84 -9.80
C THR A 7 -7.25 -5.19 -9.37
N SER A 8 -7.70 -5.72 -8.23
CA SER A 8 -7.32 -7.05 -7.76
C SER A 8 -7.79 -8.17 -8.70
N ILE A 9 -9.06 -8.15 -9.11
CA ILE A 9 -9.57 -9.15 -10.06
C ILE A 9 -8.88 -9.00 -11.42
N ARG A 10 -8.69 -7.77 -11.92
CA ARG A 10 -7.97 -7.51 -13.17
C ARG A 10 -6.55 -8.08 -13.15
N TRP A 11 -5.83 -7.91 -12.03
CA TRP A 11 -4.48 -8.46 -11.88
C TRP A 11 -4.44 -9.98 -12.09
N MET A 12 -5.44 -10.71 -11.58
CA MET A 12 -5.58 -12.15 -11.78
C MET A 12 -5.99 -12.47 -13.22
N SER A 13 -6.99 -11.77 -13.75
CA SER A 13 -7.50 -11.96 -15.13
C SER A 13 -6.41 -11.76 -16.19
N ASP A 14 -5.56 -10.76 -16.03
CA ASP A 14 -4.45 -10.46 -16.96
C ASP A 14 -3.43 -11.60 -17.06
N ARG A 15 -3.39 -12.49 -16.05
CA ARG A 15 -2.46 -13.62 -15.91
C ARG A 15 -3.09 -14.97 -16.22
N VAL A 16 -4.39 -15.03 -16.53
CA VAL A 16 -5.04 -16.27 -16.97
C VAL A 16 -4.31 -16.83 -18.18
N GLY A 17 -3.87 -18.09 -18.08
CA GLY A 17 -3.11 -18.77 -19.13
C GLY A 17 -1.68 -18.26 -19.38
N LYS A 18 -1.15 -17.34 -18.57
CA LYS A 18 0.19 -16.75 -18.76
C LYS A 18 1.18 -17.06 -17.64
N VAL A 19 0.73 -17.68 -16.55
CA VAL A 19 1.55 -18.03 -15.38
C VAL A 19 1.28 -19.47 -14.99
N SER A 20 2.25 -20.11 -14.35
CA SER A 20 2.15 -21.50 -13.88
C SER A 20 1.83 -21.60 -12.39
N TYR A 21 1.41 -22.78 -11.94
CA TYR A 21 1.23 -23.05 -10.52
C TYR A 21 2.54 -23.52 -9.89
N SER A 22 2.96 -22.93 -8.76
CA SER A 22 4.10 -23.43 -7.99
C SER A 22 3.99 -23.03 -6.52
N MET A 23 4.22 -24.00 -5.62
CA MET A 23 4.34 -23.75 -4.17
C MET A 23 5.77 -23.35 -3.78
N ASP A 24 6.78 -23.72 -4.56
CA ASP A 24 8.18 -23.36 -4.32
C ASP A 24 8.50 -21.96 -4.88
N TYR A 25 8.02 -21.68 -6.09
CA TYR A 25 8.23 -20.43 -6.81
C TYR A 25 6.94 -19.60 -6.85
N ARG A 26 6.43 -19.25 -5.67
CA ARG A 26 5.10 -18.64 -5.51
C ARG A 26 5.06 -17.10 -5.55
N ASN A 27 6.20 -16.45 -5.76
CA ASN A 27 6.33 -14.98 -5.64
C ASN A 27 6.27 -14.23 -6.98
N GLY A 28 5.95 -14.93 -8.07
CA GLY A 28 5.99 -14.38 -9.42
C GLY A 28 7.41 -14.22 -9.99
N PRO A 29 7.54 -13.61 -11.20
CA PRO A 29 6.44 -13.18 -12.05
C PRO A 29 5.77 -14.34 -12.82
N ASN A 30 6.47 -15.47 -12.97
CA ASN A 30 6.06 -16.55 -13.87
C ASN A 30 5.16 -17.59 -13.21
N SER A 31 5.17 -17.67 -11.87
CA SER A 31 4.43 -18.69 -11.13
C SER A 31 3.94 -18.20 -9.77
N TYR A 32 2.83 -18.79 -9.34
CA TYR A 32 2.15 -18.49 -8.08
C TYR A 32 1.51 -19.76 -7.52
N ASP A 33 1.27 -19.81 -6.22
CA ASP A 33 0.27 -20.73 -5.64
C ASP A 33 -1.06 -20.00 -5.40
N CYS A 34 -2.05 -20.70 -4.84
CA CYS A 34 -3.38 -20.14 -4.64
C CYS A 34 -3.38 -18.90 -3.72
N SER A 35 -2.70 -18.98 -2.57
CA SER A 35 -2.70 -17.91 -1.57
C SER A 35 -1.80 -16.73 -1.98
N SER A 36 -0.66 -16.98 -2.61
CA SER A 36 0.21 -15.93 -3.15
C SER A 36 -0.46 -15.19 -4.30
N ALA A 37 -1.16 -15.87 -5.20
CA ALA A 37 -1.89 -15.22 -6.28
C ALA A 37 -2.94 -14.24 -5.72
N VAL A 38 -3.74 -14.67 -4.74
CA VAL A 38 -4.72 -13.80 -4.07
C VAL A 38 -4.05 -12.66 -3.31
N TYR A 39 -2.93 -12.92 -2.64
CA TYR A 39 -2.14 -11.89 -1.97
C TYR A 39 -1.68 -10.81 -2.95
N TYR A 40 -0.99 -11.19 -4.04
CA TYR A 40 -0.46 -10.22 -5.01
C TYR A 40 -1.57 -9.51 -5.79
N ALA A 41 -2.69 -10.17 -6.04
CA ALA A 41 -3.87 -9.56 -6.62
C ALA A 41 -4.40 -8.43 -5.73
N LEU A 42 -4.65 -8.72 -4.46
CA LEU A 42 -5.16 -7.75 -3.51
C LEU A 42 -4.15 -6.63 -3.25
N MET A 43 -2.84 -6.95 -3.22
CA MET A 43 -1.75 -5.96 -3.17
C MET A 43 -1.77 -5.01 -4.36
N ALA A 44 -2.02 -5.52 -5.57
CA ALA A 44 -2.17 -4.67 -6.75
C ALA A 44 -3.38 -3.74 -6.65
N GLY A 45 -4.43 -4.16 -5.92
CA GLY A 45 -5.56 -3.32 -5.53
C GLY A 45 -5.28 -2.37 -4.37
N GLY A 46 -4.07 -2.30 -3.82
CA GLY A 46 -3.73 -1.42 -2.70
C GLY A 46 -3.99 -2.03 -1.32
N ALA A 47 -4.08 -3.36 -1.20
CA ALA A 47 -4.01 -4.02 0.10
C ALA A 47 -2.65 -3.75 0.76
N ILE A 48 -2.65 -3.69 2.09
CA ILE A 48 -1.47 -3.52 2.93
C ILE A 48 -0.59 -4.77 2.80
N SER A 49 0.70 -4.57 2.54
CA SER A 49 1.67 -5.65 2.45
C SER A 49 1.82 -6.40 3.77
N ALA A 50 1.95 -7.73 3.68
CA ALA A 50 2.39 -8.55 4.81
C ALA A 50 3.93 -8.68 4.88
N GLY A 51 4.67 -8.08 3.93
CA GLY A 51 6.12 -8.26 3.78
C GLY A 51 6.53 -9.58 3.11
N TRP A 52 5.61 -10.53 2.98
CA TRP A 52 5.78 -11.80 2.27
C TRP A 52 4.43 -12.23 1.69
N ALA A 53 4.43 -13.07 0.66
CA ALA A 53 3.19 -13.62 0.13
C ALA A 53 2.54 -14.52 1.18
N VAL A 54 1.44 -14.08 1.80
CA VAL A 54 0.84 -14.87 2.89
C VAL A 54 0.41 -16.25 2.39
N ASN A 55 0.52 -17.26 3.26
CA ASN A 55 0.00 -18.59 3.00
C ASN A 55 -1.47 -18.67 3.46
N THR A 56 -2.13 -19.81 3.20
CA THR A 56 -3.54 -20.03 3.53
C THR A 56 -3.88 -19.80 5.01
N GLU A 57 -2.99 -20.17 5.94
CA GLU A 57 -3.19 -20.01 7.39
C GLU A 57 -3.12 -18.55 7.84
N TYR A 58 -2.17 -17.78 7.29
CA TYR A 58 -1.99 -16.37 7.65
C TYR A 58 -2.93 -15.43 6.88
N MET A 59 -3.52 -15.90 5.77
CA MET A 59 -4.45 -15.13 4.94
C MET A 59 -5.67 -14.64 5.74
N HIS A 60 -6.16 -15.44 6.70
CA HIS A 60 -7.30 -15.08 7.55
C HIS A 60 -7.11 -13.73 8.25
N ASP A 61 -6.03 -13.60 9.02
CA ASP A 61 -5.76 -12.39 9.79
C ASP A 61 -5.36 -11.22 8.87
N TRP A 62 -4.67 -11.53 7.77
CA TRP A 62 -4.26 -10.53 6.79
C TRP A 62 -5.45 -9.90 6.06
N LEU A 63 -6.48 -10.68 5.71
CA LEU A 63 -7.72 -10.17 5.13
C LEU A 63 -8.43 -9.23 6.11
N ILE A 64 -8.53 -9.60 7.39
CA ILE A 64 -9.17 -8.76 8.42
C ILE A 64 -8.44 -7.41 8.56
N ARG A 65 -7.11 -7.42 8.61
CA ARG A 65 -6.30 -6.18 8.64
C ARG A 65 -6.51 -5.30 7.40
N ASN A 66 -6.89 -5.92 6.30
CA ASN A 66 -7.20 -5.28 5.03
C ASN A 66 -8.68 -4.88 4.89
N GLY A 67 -9.43 -4.87 5.99
CA GLY A 67 -10.81 -4.40 6.02
C GLY A 67 -11.82 -5.43 5.53
N TYR A 68 -11.47 -6.71 5.48
CA TYR A 68 -12.44 -7.78 5.31
C TYR A 68 -13.05 -8.19 6.65
N VAL A 69 -14.30 -8.66 6.59
CA VAL A 69 -15.02 -9.26 7.71
C VAL A 69 -15.35 -10.71 7.39
N LEU A 70 -15.26 -11.58 8.40
CA LEU A 70 -15.71 -12.97 8.26
C LEU A 70 -17.24 -12.98 8.21
N VAL A 71 -17.80 -13.42 7.10
CA VAL A 71 -19.27 -13.47 6.90
C VAL A 71 -19.84 -14.87 7.09
N ALA A 72 -19.04 -15.92 6.86
CA ALA A 72 -19.45 -17.30 7.10
C ALA A 72 -18.25 -18.19 7.43
N GLU A 73 -18.43 -19.09 8.38
CA GLU A 73 -17.53 -20.19 8.69
C GLU A 73 -18.34 -21.48 8.60
N ASN A 74 -18.05 -22.31 7.60
CA ASN A 74 -18.70 -23.60 7.30
C ASN A 74 -20.24 -23.57 7.41
N LYS A 75 -20.84 -22.46 6.98
CA LYS A 75 -22.29 -22.21 6.98
C LYS A 75 -22.70 -21.63 5.64
N PRO A 76 -23.92 -21.92 5.15
CA PRO A 76 -24.42 -21.38 3.89
C PRO A 76 -24.24 -19.88 3.80
N PHE A 77 -23.85 -19.40 2.62
CA PHE A 77 -23.65 -17.99 2.34
C PHE A 77 -24.15 -17.64 0.93
N ASN A 78 -24.47 -16.37 0.73
CA ASN A 78 -24.69 -15.82 -0.60
C ASN A 78 -23.41 -15.13 -1.06
N ALA A 79 -22.74 -15.69 -2.07
CA ALA A 79 -21.47 -15.19 -2.55
C ALA A 79 -21.65 -13.87 -3.31
N GLN A 80 -20.68 -12.98 -3.15
CA GLN A 80 -20.62 -11.71 -3.86
C GLN A 80 -19.26 -11.56 -4.53
N ARG A 81 -19.24 -10.87 -5.68
CA ARG A 81 -17.99 -10.48 -6.34
C ARG A 81 -17.07 -9.77 -5.36
N HIS A 82 -15.79 -10.13 -5.33
CA HIS A 82 -14.74 -9.71 -4.37
C HIS A 82 -14.76 -10.39 -3.01
N ASP A 83 -15.71 -11.29 -2.73
CA ASP A 83 -15.56 -12.15 -1.57
C ASP A 83 -14.31 -13.04 -1.76
N VAL A 84 -13.54 -13.20 -0.69
CA VAL A 84 -12.40 -14.12 -0.64
C VAL A 84 -12.82 -15.33 0.16
N CYS A 85 -12.70 -16.51 -0.42
CA CYS A 85 -12.98 -17.76 0.28
C CYS A 85 -11.69 -18.53 0.53
N ILE A 86 -11.46 -18.89 1.79
CA ILE A 86 -10.39 -19.77 2.23
C ILE A 86 -11.00 -21.14 2.49
N LEU A 87 -10.59 -22.13 1.71
CA LEU A 87 -10.95 -23.53 1.83
C LEU A 87 -9.86 -24.25 2.64
N GLY A 88 -10.28 -25.10 3.58
CA GLY A 88 -9.45 -25.73 4.59
C GLY A 88 -9.81 -25.23 5.99
N LYS A 89 -9.66 -26.09 7.00
CA LYS A 89 -9.87 -25.74 8.40
C LYS A 89 -8.61 -25.04 8.94
N ARG A 90 -8.77 -23.89 9.60
CA ARG A 90 -7.65 -23.16 10.18
C ARG A 90 -6.85 -24.07 11.14
N GLY A 91 -5.53 -24.07 11.01
CA GLY A 91 -4.59 -24.98 11.68
C GLY A 91 -4.28 -26.28 10.92
N TYR A 92 -4.98 -26.57 9.82
CA TYR A 92 -4.84 -27.79 9.01
C TYR A 92 -4.72 -27.53 7.50
N SER A 93 -4.61 -26.26 7.10
CA SER A 93 -4.68 -25.78 5.71
C SER A 93 -3.30 -25.46 5.11
N SER A 94 -2.22 -25.87 5.76
CA SER A 94 -0.85 -25.72 5.28
C SER A 94 -0.54 -26.68 4.12
N GLY A 95 0.31 -26.24 3.20
CA GLY A 95 0.65 -27.01 1.99
C GLY A 95 -0.59 -27.29 1.13
N ALA A 96 -0.81 -28.57 0.80
CA ALA A 96 -1.95 -29.01 -0.02
C ALA A 96 -3.29 -29.10 0.75
N GLY A 97 -3.28 -28.83 2.07
CA GLY A 97 -4.48 -28.94 2.93
C GLY A 97 -5.50 -27.81 2.77
N GLY A 98 -5.15 -26.76 2.03
CA GLY A 98 -6.01 -25.59 1.86
C GLY A 98 -5.92 -24.95 0.49
N HIS A 99 -6.88 -24.07 0.18
CA HIS A 99 -6.99 -23.38 -1.09
C HIS A 99 -7.62 -22.01 -0.91
N VAL A 100 -7.26 -21.02 -1.72
CA VAL A 100 -7.79 -19.65 -1.62
C VAL A 100 -8.29 -19.18 -2.98
N VAL A 101 -9.46 -18.56 -2.98
CA VAL A 101 -10.14 -18.10 -4.20
C VAL A 101 -10.78 -16.73 -4.01
N ILE A 102 -10.95 -15.98 -5.11
CA ILE A 102 -11.71 -14.72 -5.13
C ILE A 102 -12.96 -14.92 -5.99
N PHE A 103 -14.14 -14.58 -5.47
CA PHE A 103 -15.38 -14.57 -6.25
C PHE A 103 -15.36 -13.45 -7.31
N VAL A 104 -15.63 -13.81 -8.56
CA VAL A 104 -15.81 -12.84 -9.66
C VAL A 104 -17.29 -12.54 -9.92
N ASP A 105 -18.18 -13.40 -9.45
CA ASP A 105 -19.62 -13.19 -9.38
C ASP A 105 -20.20 -14.03 -8.21
N ASN A 106 -21.49 -14.35 -8.21
CA ASN A 106 -22.12 -15.13 -7.14
C ASN A 106 -21.89 -16.66 -7.23
N VAL A 107 -21.21 -17.15 -8.27
CA VAL A 107 -21.02 -18.59 -8.52
C VAL A 107 -19.59 -18.92 -8.95
N ASN A 108 -18.91 -18.04 -9.69
CA ASN A 108 -17.60 -18.27 -10.27
C ASN A 108 -16.49 -17.62 -9.45
N VAL A 109 -15.33 -18.28 -9.44
CA VAL A 109 -14.14 -17.84 -8.71
C VAL A 109 -12.91 -17.80 -9.61
N ILE A 110 -12.03 -16.85 -9.36
CA ILE A 110 -10.70 -16.76 -9.98
C ILE A 110 -9.63 -17.18 -8.97
N HIS A 111 -8.72 -18.06 -9.38
CA HIS A 111 -7.69 -18.61 -8.50
C HIS A 111 -6.52 -19.24 -9.28
N CYS A 112 -5.35 -19.32 -8.65
CA CYS A 112 -4.24 -20.13 -9.15
C CYS A 112 -4.37 -21.56 -8.64
N ASN A 113 -4.28 -22.58 -9.50
CA ASN A 113 -4.42 -23.98 -9.08
C ASN A 113 -3.52 -24.96 -9.84
N TYR A 114 -3.20 -26.04 -9.13
CA TYR A 114 -2.38 -27.13 -9.64
C TYR A 114 -3.03 -27.84 -10.84
N ALA A 115 -4.32 -28.13 -10.78
CA ALA A 115 -5.03 -28.93 -11.79
C ALA A 115 -5.00 -28.30 -13.19
N ARG A 116 -4.97 -26.97 -13.27
CA ARG A 116 -4.89 -26.20 -14.52
C ARG A 116 -3.51 -25.58 -14.76
N ASN A 117 -2.54 -25.85 -13.87
CA ASN A 117 -1.20 -25.28 -13.88
C ASN A 117 -1.18 -23.76 -14.12
N GLY A 118 -1.93 -23.00 -13.31
CA GLY A 118 -1.97 -21.54 -13.46
C GLY A 118 -3.26 -20.92 -12.93
N ILE A 119 -3.52 -19.68 -13.34
CA ILE A 119 -4.72 -18.93 -12.98
C ILE A 119 -5.86 -19.25 -13.94
N THR A 120 -7.01 -19.65 -13.41
CA THR A 120 -8.25 -19.91 -14.14
C THR A 120 -9.47 -19.34 -13.43
N ILE A 121 -10.58 -19.23 -14.16
CA ILE A 121 -11.91 -18.95 -13.63
C ILE A 121 -12.70 -20.25 -13.69
N ASP A 122 -13.19 -20.72 -12.54
CA ASP A 122 -13.91 -21.98 -12.41
C ASP A 122 -15.16 -21.80 -11.55
N ASN A 123 -16.10 -22.74 -11.66
CA ASN A 123 -17.32 -22.74 -10.85
C ASN A 123 -16.98 -23.09 -9.39
N TYR A 124 -17.41 -22.29 -8.42
CA TYR A 124 -17.09 -22.49 -7.01
C TYR A 124 -17.48 -23.88 -6.50
N ASN A 125 -18.62 -24.43 -6.92
CA ASN A 125 -19.08 -25.74 -6.45
C ASN A 125 -18.13 -26.87 -6.90
N GLN A 126 -17.44 -26.70 -8.03
CA GLN A 126 -16.42 -27.64 -8.50
C GLN A 126 -15.10 -27.48 -7.73
N VAL A 127 -14.79 -26.26 -7.29
CA VAL A 127 -13.54 -25.94 -6.55
C VAL A 127 -13.64 -26.29 -5.07
N HIS A 128 -14.79 -26.05 -4.43
CA HIS A 128 -15.02 -26.25 -2.99
C HIS A 128 -14.91 -27.71 -2.55
N ARG A 129 -15.43 -28.65 -3.34
CA ARG A 129 -15.31 -30.11 -3.12
C ARG A 129 -15.67 -30.60 -1.70
N GLY A 130 -16.53 -29.87 -0.99
CA GLY A 130 -16.93 -30.19 0.39
C GLY A 130 -15.88 -29.87 1.46
N MET A 131 -14.80 -29.17 1.12
CA MET A 131 -13.78 -28.73 2.10
C MET A 131 -14.37 -27.72 3.09
N TYR A 132 -13.96 -27.78 4.36
CA TYR A 132 -14.28 -26.72 5.33
C TYR A 132 -13.94 -25.33 4.76
N TYR A 133 -14.69 -24.28 5.07
CA TYR A 133 -14.44 -22.96 4.47
C TYR A 133 -14.71 -21.78 5.38
N TYR A 134 -14.07 -20.67 5.04
CA TYR A 134 -14.25 -19.35 5.60
C TYR A 134 -14.49 -18.36 4.45
N LEU A 135 -15.60 -17.62 4.50
CA LEU A 135 -15.89 -16.56 3.54
C LEU A 135 -15.61 -15.19 4.18
N TYR A 136 -14.75 -14.42 3.54
CA TYR A 136 -14.39 -13.07 3.92
C TYR A 136 -14.94 -12.07 2.91
N ARG A 137 -15.57 -11.01 3.39
CA ARG A 137 -16.16 -9.95 2.57
C ARG A 137 -15.53 -8.60 2.91
N PRO A 138 -15.15 -7.77 1.93
CA PRO A 138 -14.68 -6.42 2.22
C PRO A 138 -15.81 -5.58 2.85
N ALA A 139 -15.56 -4.94 3.99
CA ALA A 139 -16.57 -4.22 4.77
C ALA A 139 -17.19 -3.03 4.01
N ASN A 140 -16.44 -2.45 3.06
CA ASN A 140 -16.84 -1.30 2.24
C ASN A 140 -16.89 -1.67 0.75
N GLN A 141 -17.55 -2.77 0.40
CA GLN A 141 -17.72 -3.19 -0.98
C GLN A 141 -18.65 -2.21 -1.72
N PRO A 142 -18.22 -1.55 -2.81
CA PRO A 142 -19.14 -0.78 -3.64
C PRO A 142 -20.08 -1.77 -4.33
N SER A 143 -21.34 -1.82 -3.89
CA SER A 143 -22.33 -2.64 -4.59
C SER A 143 -22.58 -2.04 -5.97
N ILE A 144 -22.40 -2.85 -7.02
CA ILE A 144 -22.75 -2.46 -8.39
C ILE A 144 -24.26 -2.25 -8.50
N SER A 145 -25.07 -2.86 -7.62
CA SER A 145 -26.52 -2.65 -7.56
C SER A 145 -26.94 -1.22 -7.22
N ASN A 146 -26.07 -0.44 -6.58
CA ASN A 146 -26.37 0.94 -6.17
C ASN A 146 -25.78 2.00 -7.12
N LYS A 147 -25.06 1.60 -8.18
CA LYS A 147 -24.47 2.52 -9.15
C LYS A 147 -25.44 2.78 -10.30
N SER A 148 -25.55 4.05 -10.70
CA SER A 148 -26.34 4.43 -11.88
C SER A 148 -25.72 3.92 -13.17
N LEU A 149 -26.54 3.69 -14.20
CA LEU A 149 -26.08 3.25 -15.52
C LEU A 149 -25.02 4.19 -16.11
N ASP A 150 -25.21 5.51 -15.96
CA ASP A 150 -24.26 6.55 -16.36
C ASP A 150 -22.90 6.42 -15.68
N GLN A 151 -22.90 6.10 -14.40
CA GLN A 151 -21.67 5.91 -13.65
C GLN A 151 -20.92 4.68 -14.16
N LEU A 152 -21.63 3.57 -14.42
CA LEU A 152 -21.03 2.34 -14.95
C LEU A 152 -20.50 2.54 -16.38
N VAL A 153 -21.17 3.36 -17.21
CA VAL A 153 -20.69 3.73 -18.55
C VAL A 153 -19.39 4.54 -18.46
N LYS A 154 -19.32 5.54 -17.59
CA LYS A 154 -18.10 6.35 -17.37
C LYS A 154 -16.94 5.51 -16.84
N GLU A 155 -17.20 4.67 -15.83
CA GLU A 155 -16.21 3.74 -15.28
C GLU A 155 -15.72 2.76 -16.37
N THR A 156 -16.61 2.31 -17.27
CA THR A 156 -16.23 1.40 -18.35
C THR A 156 -15.42 2.07 -19.46
N LEU A 157 -15.76 3.30 -19.84
CA LEU A 157 -14.97 4.10 -20.79
C LEU A 157 -13.60 4.49 -20.22
N ALA A 158 -13.52 4.73 -18.91
CA ALA A 158 -12.27 4.93 -18.18
C ALA A 158 -11.46 3.64 -17.96
N GLY A 159 -11.96 2.48 -18.44
CA GLY A 159 -11.25 1.20 -18.38
C GLY A 159 -11.28 0.50 -17.02
N VAL A 160 -12.09 0.97 -16.06
CA VAL A 160 -12.20 0.41 -14.70
C VAL A 160 -12.67 -1.05 -14.73
N HIS A 161 -13.58 -1.38 -15.66
CA HIS A 161 -14.14 -2.72 -15.81
C HIS A 161 -13.35 -3.62 -16.77
N GLY A 162 -12.18 -3.20 -17.27
CA GLY A 162 -11.40 -3.99 -18.23
C GLY A 162 -12.05 -4.14 -19.61
N ASN A 163 -11.69 -5.19 -20.35
CA ASN A 163 -12.15 -5.47 -21.72
C ASN A 163 -12.60 -6.94 -21.87
N GLY A 164 -13.36 -7.25 -22.93
CA GLY A 164 -13.82 -8.61 -23.23
C GLY A 164 -14.57 -9.28 -22.07
N ASP A 165 -14.18 -10.50 -21.72
CA ASP A 165 -14.79 -11.30 -20.65
C ASP A 165 -14.59 -10.68 -19.26
N ALA A 166 -13.49 -9.95 -19.03
CA ALA A 166 -13.26 -9.25 -17.77
C ALA A 166 -14.32 -8.16 -17.55
N ARG A 167 -14.73 -7.45 -18.62
CA ARG A 167 -15.81 -6.46 -18.60
C ARG A 167 -17.17 -7.08 -18.39
N LYS A 168 -17.42 -8.22 -19.02
CA LYS A 168 -18.66 -8.99 -18.85
C LYS A 168 -18.82 -9.50 -17.42
N ALA A 169 -17.74 -10.02 -16.83
CA ALA A 169 -17.72 -10.44 -15.43
C ALA A 169 -17.87 -9.24 -14.48
N SER A 170 -17.19 -8.11 -14.76
CA SER A 170 -17.19 -6.92 -13.90
C SER A 170 -18.55 -6.21 -13.85
N LEU A 171 -19.23 -6.09 -14.97
CA LEU A 171 -20.55 -5.45 -15.02
C LEU A 171 -21.71 -6.41 -14.73
N GLY A 172 -21.51 -7.72 -14.86
CA GLY A 172 -22.54 -8.74 -14.65
C GLY A 172 -23.81 -8.44 -15.44
N ASN A 173 -24.95 -8.38 -14.75
CA ASN A 173 -26.25 -8.06 -15.36
C ASN A 173 -26.32 -6.65 -15.97
N GLN A 174 -25.42 -5.73 -15.60
CA GLN A 174 -25.33 -4.39 -16.17
C GLN A 174 -24.48 -4.33 -17.44
N TYR A 175 -23.83 -5.44 -17.84
CA TYR A 175 -22.98 -5.48 -19.03
C TYR A 175 -23.75 -5.09 -20.30
N GLU A 176 -24.89 -5.75 -20.55
CA GLU A 176 -25.69 -5.48 -21.75
C GLU A 176 -26.22 -4.04 -21.79
N PRO A 177 -26.84 -3.48 -20.71
CA PRO A 177 -27.23 -2.07 -20.66
C PRO A 177 -26.07 -1.08 -20.89
N VAL A 178 -24.91 -1.30 -20.26
CA VAL A 178 -23.76 -0.40 -20.36
C VAL A 178 -23.15 -0.45 -21.77
N MET A 179 -23.03 -1.65 -22.36
CA MET A 179 -22.52 -1.81 -23.72
C MET A 179 -23.49 -1.23 -24.74
N ALA A 180 -24.80 -1.31 -24.52
CA ALA A 180 -25.78 -0.67 -25.38
C ALA A 180 -25.61 0.86 -25.41
N VAL A 181 -25.31 1.49 -24.27
CA VAL A 181 -25.03 2.94 -24.22
C VAL A 181 -23.69 3.27 -24.89
N ILE A 182 -22.62 2.52 -24.60
CA ILE A 182 -21.28 2.77 -25.18
C ILE A 182 -21.26 2.56 -26.69
N ASN A 183 -21.94 1.53 -27.19
CA ASN A 183 -22.01 1.21 -28.62
C ASN A 183 -23.04 2.08 -29.37
N GLY A 184 -23.57 3.13 -28.73
CA GLY A 184 -24.50 4.08 -29.35
C GLY A 184 -25.89 3.52 -29.65
N LYS A 185 -26.27 2.37 -29.07
CA LYS A 185 -27.58 1.73 -29.24
C LYS A 185 -28.65 2.25 -28.27
N ALA A 186 -28.27 3.01 -27.24
CA ALA A 186 -29.17 3.72 -26.33
C ALA A 186 -28.51 5.02 -25.81
N THR A 187 -29.28 6.09 -25.61
CA THR A 187 -28.79 7.33 -24.98
C THR A 187 -29.02 7.28 -23.47
N ALA A 188 -27.96 7.54 -22.70
CA ALA A 188 -28.02 7.74 -21.25
C ALA A 188 -29.06 8.82 -20.87
N PRO A 189 -29.92 8.61 -19.86
CA PRO A 189 -30.86 9.63 -19.41
C PRO A 189 -30.08 10.76 -18.73
N LYS A 190 -29.96 11.91 -19.41
CA LYS A 190 -29.33 13.12 -18.85
C LYS A 190 -30.11 13.58 -17.61
N LYS A 191 -29.43 13.75 -16.47
CA LYS A 191 -30.01 14.35 -15.27
C LYS A 191 -30.59 15.74 -15.60
N THR A 192 -31.77 16.03 -15.06
CA THR A 192 -32.41 17.34 -15.29
C THR A 192 -31.71 18.43 -14.49
N VAL A 193 -31.91 19.69 -14.90
CA VAL A 193 -31.39 20.87 -14.19
C VAL A 193 -31.88 20.90 -12.73
N ASP A 194 -33.09 20.42 -12.47
CA ASP A 194 -33.66 20.34 -11.12
C ASP A 194 -32.92 19.33 -10.23
N GLN A 195 -32.60 18.14 -10.76
CA GLN A 195 -31.85 17.12 -10.03
C GLN A 195 -30.43 17.61 -9.70
N LEU A 196 -29.76 18.25 -10.66
CA LEU A 196 -28.44 18.83 -10.45
C LEU A 196 -28.48 20.00 -9.45
N ALA A 197 -29.54 20.82 -9.46
CA ALA A 197 -29.68 21.91 -8.49
C ALA A 197 -29.85 21.39 -7.05
N GLN A 198 -30.60 20.31 -6.85
CA GLN A 198 -30.72 19.67 -5.54
C GLN A 198 -29.39 19.07 -5.06
N GLU A 199 -28.62 18.44 -5.95
CA GLU A 199 -27.30 17.90 -5.62
C GLU A 199 -26.30 19.00 -5.22
N VAL A 200 -26.40 20.19 -5.84
CA VAL A 200 -25.58 21.36 -5.47
C VAL A 200 -25.96 21.89 -4.09
N ILE A 201 -27.25 21.97 -3.78
CA ILE A 201 -27.73 22.39 -2.44
C ILE A 201 -27.30 21.37 -1.37
N ALA A 202 -27.29 20.08 -1.72
CA ALA A 202 -26.79 19.00 -0.87
C ALA A 202 -25.24 18.94 -0.77
N GLY A 203 -24.52 19.87 -1.39
CA GLY A 203 -23.06 20.00 -1.28
C GLY A 203 -22.24 19.03 -2.14
N LYS A 204 -22.87 18.23 -3.01
CA LYS A 204 -22.20 17.15 -3.79
C LYS A 204 -21.28 17.66 -4.90
N HIS A 205 -21.36 18.94 -5.25
CA HIS A 205 -20.59 19.55 -6.34
C HIS A 205 -19.52 20.55 -5.85
N GLY A 206 -19.23 20.60 -4.55
CA GLY A 206 -18.27 21.57 -4.01
C GLY A 206 -18.69 23.04 -4.19
N ASN A 207 -17.73 23.96 -4.06
CA ASN A 207 -17.92 25.40 -4.13
C ASN A 207 -17.00 26.06 -5.18
N GLY A 208 -17.36 27.25 -5.64
CA GLY A 208 -16.55 28.04 -6.58
C GLY A 208 -16.18 27.29 -7.87
N GLU A 209 -14.88 27.18 -8.15
CA GLU A 209 -14.34 26.53 -9.35
C GLU A 209 -14.59 25.01 -9.37
N ALA A 210 -14.59 24.34 -8.21
CA ALA A 210 -14.90 22.90 -8.13
C ALA A 210 -16.33 22.63 -8.64
N ARG A 211 -17.27 23.54 -8.38
CA ARG A 211 -18.66 23.44 -8.87
C ARG A 211 -18.77 23.68 -10.38
N LYS A 212 -18.00 24.63 -10.91
CA LYS A 212 -17.94 24.87 -12.36
C LYS A 212 -17.37 23.67 -13.10
N GLN A 213 -16.29 23.08 -12.59
CA GLN A 213 -15.71 21.87 -13.15
C GLN A 213 -16.66 20.67 -13.06
N SER A 214 -17.38 20.53 -11.93
CA SER A 214 -18.31 19.43 -11.72
C SER A 214 -19.57 19.48 -12.60
N LEU A 215 -20.11 20.68 -12.87
CA LEU A 215 -21.35 20.88 -13.64
C LEU A 215 -21.11 21.19 -15.12
N GLY A 216 -19.90 21.61 -15.51
CA GLY A 216 -19.52 21.89 -16.90
C GLY A 216 -20.49 22.84 -17.61
N ALA A 217 -20.96 22.46 -18.79
CA ALA A 217 -21.89 23.26 -19.60
C ALA A 217 -23.25 23.51 -18.93
N ASP A 218 -23.66 22.66 -17.99
CA ASP A 218 -24.93 22.82 -17.26
C ASP A 218 -24.81 23.79 -16.08
N TYR A 219 -23.60 24.23 -15.72
CA TYR A 219 -23.33 25.16 -14.61
C TYR A 219 -24.22 26.42 -14.63
N PRO A 220 -24.38 27.16 -15.75
CA PRO A 220 -25.17 28.38 -15.74
C PRO A 220 -26.66 28.13 -15.43
N ALA A 221 -27.24 27.06 -16.00
CA ALA A 221 -28.64 26.70 -15.80
C ALA A 221 -28.89 26.18 -14.38
N VAL A 222 -28.00 25.33 -13.87
CA VAL A 222 -28.09 24.75 -12.52
C VAL A 222 -27.87 25.82 -11.45
N GLN A 223 -26.89 26.70 -11.60
CA GLN A 223 -26.62 27.77 -10.63
C GLN A 223 -27.79 28.77 -10.57
N LYS A 224 -28.42 29.07 -11.71
CA LYS A 224 -29.66 29.86 -11.75
C LYS A 224 -30.77 29.17 -10.95
N ARG A 225 -30.96 27.87 -11.15
CA ARG A 225 -31.98 27.08 -10.45
C ARG A 225 -31.74 26.96 -8.95
N VAL A 226 -30.49 26.75 -8.53
CA VAL A 226 -30.08 26.79 -7.10
C VAL A 226 -30.42 28.15 -6.48
N THR A 227 -30.17 29.24 -7.19
CA THR A 227 -30.49 30.59 -6.73
C THR A 227 -31.99 30.81 -6.58
N GLU A 228 -32.81 30.29 -7.51
CA GLU A 228 -34.27 30.32 -7.40
C GLU A 228 -34.78 29.52 -6.19
N ILE A 229 -34.23 28.32 -5.95
CA ILE A 229 -34.61 27.49 -4.81
C ILE A 229 -34.25 28.17 -3.48
N LEU A 230 -33.04 28.74 -3.37
CA LEU A 230 -32.59 29.44 -2.17
C LEU A 230 -33.34 30.77 -1.94
N LYS A 231 -33.74 31.47 -3.02
CA LYS A 231 -34.60 32.65 -2.92
C LYS A 231 -36.04 32.29 -2.52
N GLY A 232 -36.55 31.15 -2.97
CA GLY A 232 -37.86 30.62 -2.54
C GLY A 232 -37.92 30.26 -1.06
N SER A 233 -36.77 30.01 -0.41
CA SER A 233 -36.67 29.71 1.02
C SER A 233 -36.45 30.93 1.92
N THR A 234 -36.46 32.17 1.39
CA THR A 234 -36.24 33.42 2.16
C THR A 234 -37.49 34.27 2.34
N SER A 235 -38.60 33.64 2.72
CA SER A 235 -39.71 34.33 3.40
C SER A 235 -39.97 33.64 4.73
N GLY A 236 -39.26 34.06 5.79
CA GLY A 236 -39.42 33.49 7.12
C GLY A 236 -38.32 33.83 8.14
N ASN A 237 -38.28 35.10 8.55
CA ASN A 237 -37.74 35.64 9.80
C ASN A 237 -36.23 35.70 10.11
N THR A 238 -35.85 36.94 10.47
CA THR A 238 -34.62 37.53 11.00
C THR A 238 -34.15 36.98 12.37
N PRO A 239 -32.88 37.22 12.75
CA PRO A 239 -32.19 36.58 13.88
C PRO A 239 -32.23 37.35 15.21
N LYS A 240 -32.24 36.61 16.34
CA LYS A 240 -31.83 37.08 17.69
C LYS A 240 -31.24 35.92 18.52
N THR A 241 -30.08 36.18 19.13
CA THR A 241 -29.49 35.54 20.32
C THR A 241 -29.23 36.69 21.32
N PRO A 242 -29.00 36.55 22.64
CA PRO A 242 -28.85 35.36 23.53
C PRO A 242 -29.65 35.43 24.86
N SER A 243 -29.86 34.29 25.57
CA SER A 243 -29.65 34.17 27.05
C SER A 243 -30.02 32.78 27.60
N ASP A 244 -29.15 32.29 28.48
CA ASP A 244 -29.35 31.47 29.70
C ASP A 244 -29.81 29.99 29.67
N ALA A 245 -28.97 29.17 30.30
CA ALA A 245 -29.24 27.87 30.97
C ALA A 245 -30.12 28.09 32.24
N PRO A 246 -30.56 27.08 33.05
CA PRO A 246 -30.13 25.67 33.12
C PRO A 246 -31.26 24.62 33.39
N LYS A 247 -30.95 23.32 33.27
CA LYS A 247 -30.94 22.35 34.40
C LYS A 247 -30.95 20.89 33.90
N SER A 248 -29.99 20.16 34.45
CA SER A 248 -29.80 18.72 34.40
C SER A 248 -30.83 18.00 35.27
N GLU A 249 -31.28 16.82 34.83
CA GLU A 249 -31.78 15.78 35.72
C GLU A 249 -31.05 14.46 35.44
N VAL A 250 -30.71 13.82 36.54
CA VAL A 250 -29.80 12.69 36.75
C VAL A 250 -30.64 11.43 36.88
N VAL A 251 -30.24 10.32 36.26
CA VAL A 251 -30.46 8.99 36.85
C VAL A 251 -29.22 8.11 36.61
N ASN A 252 -28.56 7.79 37.72
CA ASN A 252 -27.49 6.82 37.90
C ASN A 252 -28.00 5.37 37.78
N SER A 253 -27.15 4.47 37.28
CA SER A 253 -26.85 3.22 38.00
C SER A 253 -25.49 2.62 37.59
N SER A 254 -24.54 2.71 38.52
CA SER A 254 -23.34 1.84 38.66
C SER A 254 -23.80 0.51 39.30
N THR A 255 -23.16 -0.67 39.12
CA THR A 255 -21.83 -1.07 39.63
C THR A 255 -21.32 -2.39 39.00
N GLU A 256 -20.05 -2.37 38.57
CA GLU A 256 -18.88 -3.30 38.66
C GLU A 256 -18.97 -4.71 39.35
N PRO A 257 -17.87 -5.51 39.45
CA PRO A 257 -16.95 -6.08 38.44
C PRO A 257 -16.64 -7.60 38.70
N LYS A 258 -15.84 -8.28 37.86
CA LYS A 258 -15.08 -9.47 38.30
C LYS A 258 -13.82 -9.75 37.45
N THR A 259 -12.71 -9.99 38.15
CA THR A 259 -11.31 -10.06 37.75
C THR A 259 -10.81 -11.50 37.52
N GLU A 260 -9.84 -11.64 36.60
CA GLU A 260 -8.65 -12.55 36.52
C GLU A 260 -8.82 -14.09 36.65
N GLU A 261 -8.13 -14.95 35.88
CA GLU A 261 -6.67 -15.13 35.75
C GLU A 261 -6.31 -15.93 34.46
N THR A 262 -5.40 -15.42 33.61
CA THR A 262 -3.98 -15.82 33.38
C THR A 262 -3.71 -17.12 32.60
N GLY A 263 -2.92 -16.95 31.52
CA GLY A 263 -2.37 -18.00 30.68
C GLY A 263 -1.46 -17.39 29.59
N ALA A 264 -0.27 -16.94 30.01
CA ALA A 264 0.69 -16.24 29.17
C ALA A 264 1.48 -17.17 28.23
N THR A 265 1.62 -16.78 26.96
CA THR A 265 2.89 -16.87 26.21
C THR A 265 2.95 -15.69 25.25
N GLY A 266 3.84 -14.74 25.54
CA GLY A 266 3.92 -13.45 24.88
C GLY A 266 4.52 -13.51 23.48
N LYS A 267 3.90 -12.77 22.55
CA LYS A 267 4.56 -12.24 21.36
C LYS A 267 4.45 -10.72 21.48
N ALA A 268 5.55 -10.06 21.81
CA ALA A 268 5.59 -8.60 21.93
C ALA A 268 5.15 -8.00 20.58
N THR A 269 3.96 -7.41 20.57
CA THR A 269 3.55 -6.51 19.50
C THR A 269 4.11 -5.17 19.94
N GLU A 270 5.30 -4.81 19.46
CA GLU A 270 5.92 -3.53 19.87
C GLU A 270 4.97 -2.39 19.48
N SER A 271 4.41 -1.72 20.48
CA SER A 271 3.64 -0.50 20.30
C SER A 271 4.58 0.66 19.99
N LYS A 272 4.15 1.58 19.13
CA LYS A 272 4.84 2.84 18.85
C LYS A 272 4.87 3.68 20.12
N GLU A 273 6.06 4.07 20.56
CA GLU A 273 6.24 4.97 21.71
C GLU A 273 6.47 6.42 21.24
N ALA A 274 6.39 7.37 22.17
CA ALA A 274 6.62 8.77 21.85
C ALA A 274 8.05 8.98 21.34
N GLY A 275 8.19 9.53 20.14
CA GLY A 275 9.48 9.75 19.47
C GLY A 275 9.96 8.60 18.57
N ASP A 276 9.24 7.47 18.53
CA ASP A 276 9.44 6.44 17.52
C ASP A 276 8.91 6.92 16.15
N LEU A 277 9.56 6.49 15.07
CA LEU A 277 8.98 6.60 13.72
C LEU A 277 8.32 5.28 13.36
N SER A 278 7.17 5.33 12.67
CA SER A 278 6.47 4.16 12.16
C SER A 278 6.19 4.31 10.68
N PHE A 279 6.47 3.29 9.90
CA PHE A 279 6.02 3.26 8.52
C PHE A 279 5.90 1.83 8.01
N ASN A 280 4.75 1.50 7.43
CA ASN A 280 4.49 0.19 6.82
C ASN A 280 4.75 -1.00 7.77
N GLY A 281 4.36 -0.87 9.04
CA GLY A 281 4.50 -1.90 10.06
C GLY A 281 5.92 -2.07 10.64
N ALA A 282 6.89 -1.28 10.17
CA ALA A 282 8.21 -1.16 10.81
C ALA A 282 8.21 0.02 11.78
N ILE A 283 8.88 -0.16 12.92
CA ILE A 283 9.07 0.89 13.93
C ILE A 283 10.57 1.16 14.04
N LEU A 284 10.99 2.39 13.80
CA LEU A 284 12.31 2.86 14.16
C LEU A 284 12.24 3.41 15.58
N LYS A 285 12.77 2.63 16.52
CA LYS A 285 12.82 3.00 17.93
C LYS A 285 13.60 4.29 18.11
N LYS A 286 13.12 5.16 19.00
CA LYS A 286 13.76 6.45 19.31
C LYS A 286 15.24 6.26 19.69
N SER A 287 15.57 5.22 20.44
CA SER A 287 16.96 4.91 20.81
C SER A 287 17.86 4.71 19.59
N VAL A 288 17.39 3.96 18.58
CA VAL A 288 18.12 3.75 17.32
C VAL A 288 18.13 5.02 16.46
N LEU A 289 17.00 5.76 16.44
CA LEU A 289 16.93 7.05 15.77
C LEU A 289 17.98 8.03 16.33
N ASP A 290 18.12 8.13 17.65
CA ASP A 290 19.09 9.01 18.30
C ASP A 290 20.54 8.64 17.90
N VAL A 291 20.85 7.34 17.74
CA VAL A 291 22.14 6.85 17.22
C VAL A 291 22.33 7.29 15.76
N ILE A 292 21.32 7.11 14.92
CA ILE A 292 21.33 7.54 13.51
C ILE A 292 21.58 9.05 13.42
N LEU A 293 20.88 9.86 14.22
CA LEU A 293 21.04 11.32 14.25
C LEU A 293 22.45 11.73 14.69
N THR A 294 23.01 11.03 15.69
CA THR A 294 24.38 11.26 16.15
C THR A 294 25.40 10.98 15.04
N LYS A 295 25.26 9.85 14.33
CA LYS A 295 26.13 9.49 13.21
C LYS A 295 25.97 10.43 12.00
N CYS A 296 24.74 10.87 11.73
CA CYS A 296 24.45 11.89 10.72
C CYS A 296 25.22 13.18 11.01
N LYS A 297 25.21 13.64 12.27
CA LYS A 297 25.99 14.81 12.70
C LYS A 297 27.49 14.60 12.54
N GLU A 298 28.03 13.48 13.05
CA GLU A 298 29.47 13.17 12.96
C GLU A 298 29.99 13.17 11.52
N HIS A 299 29.18 12.71 10.58
CA HIS A 299 29.60 12.51 9.19
C HIS A 299 29.00 13.52 8.20
N ASN A 300 28.29 14.54 8.70
CA ASN A 300 27.61 15.56 7.90
C ASN A 300 26.70 14.95 6.82
N ILE A 301 25.79 14.06 7.23
CA ILE A 301 24.83 13.37 6.37
C ILE A 301 23.43 13.79 6.77
N LEU A 302 22.53 13.99 5.81
CA LEU A 302 21.14 14.35 6.07
C LEU A 302 20.40 13.19 6.76
N PRO A 303 19.85 13.38 7.98
CA PRO A 303 18.95 12.44 8.62
C PRO A 303 17.79 11.95 7.75
N SER A 304 17.14 12.83 6.98
CA SER A 304 16.02 12.45 6.11
C SER A 304 16.43 11.40 5.09
N TYR A 305 17.64 11.52 4.53
CA TYR A 305 18.25 10.51 3.67
C TYR A 305 18.50 9.20 4.42
N ALA A 306 19.23 9.25 5.55
CA ALA A 306 19.61 8.06 6.30
C ALA A 306 18.39 7.27 6.82
N ILE A 307 17.41 7.95 7.40
CA ILE A 307 16.16 7.34 7.89
C ILE A 307 15.42 6.66 6.74
N THR A 308 15.33 7.33 5.58
CA THR A 308 14.59 6.81 4.43
C THR A 308 15.27 5.59 3.81
N VAL A 309 16.58 5.63 3.59
CA VAL A 309 17.31 4.52 2.94
C VAL A 309 17.31 3.26 3.80
N LEU A 310 17.47 3.43 5.12
CA LEU A 310 17.42 2.31 6.07
C LEU A 310 16.01 1.69 6.16
N HIS A 311 14.96 2.45 5.86
CA HIS A 311 13.62 1.87 5.65
C HIS A 311 13.52 1.18 4.29
N PHE A 312 13.97 1.85 3.24
CA PHE A 312 13.82 1.41 1.86
C PHE A 312 14.49 0.04 1.62
N GLU A 313 15.70 -0.15 2.16
CA GLU A 313 16.47 -1.38 2.05
C GLU A 313 16.10 -2.41 3.12
N GLY A 314 16.07 -1.97 4.37
CA GLY A 314 16.06 -2.86 5.53
C GLY A 314 14.74 -2.96 6.27
N LEU A 315 13.76 -2.12 5.93
CA LEU A 315 12.52 -1.90 6.70
C LEU A 315 12.81 -1.62 8.18
N TRP A 316 13.81 -0.77 8.46
CA TRP A 316 14.32 -0.49 9.81
C TRP A 316 14.57 -1.77 10.62
N GLY A 317 15.20 -2.74 9.97
CA GLY A 317 15.60 -4.00 10.58
C GLY A 317 14.56 -5.11 10.55
N THR A 318 13.34 -4.85 10.07
CA THR A 318 12.29 -5.88 10.04
C THR A 318 12.35 -6.78 8.80
N SER A 319 13.19 -6.47 7.81
CA SER A 319 13.50 -7.36 6.69
C SER A 319 14.14 -8.68 7.14
N ALA A 320 14.15 -9.70 6.29
CA ALA A 320 14.78 -10.99 6.60
C ALA A 320 16.26 -10.84 6.97
N VAL A 321 17.00 -10.04 6.19
CA VAL A 321 18.42 -9.74 6.40
C VAL A 321 18.61 -8.84 7.63
N GLY A 322 17.74 -7.84 7.83
CA GLY A 322 17.79 -6.99 9.02
C GLY A 322 17.63 -7.77 10.33
N LYS A 323 16.71 -8.76 10.36
CA LYS A 323 16.46 -9.60 11.54
C LYS A 323 17.55 -10.63 11.80
N ALA A 324 18.07 -11.26 10.73
CA ALA A 324 19.05 -12.33 10.86
C ALA A 324 20.48 -11.81 11.06
N ASP A 325 20.80 -10.68 10.42
CA ASP A 325 22.18 -10.24 10.23
C ASP A 325 22.46 -8.82 10.76
N ASN A 326 21.48 -8.17 11.37
CA ASN A 326 21.55 -6.76 11.78
C ASN A 326 21.96 -5.82 10.63
N ASN A 327 21.72 -6.23 9.38
CA ASN A 327 22.24 -5.57 8.20
C ASN A 327 21.10 -4.90 7.43
N TRP A 328 20.89 -3.61 7.70
CA TRP A 328 19.72 -2.90 7.17
C TRP A 328 19.98 -2.23 5.81
N GLY A 329 21.24 -2.20 5.37
CA GLY A 329 21.67 -1.62 4.10
C GLY A 329 22.03 -2.65 3.03
N GLY A 330 21.86 -3.95 3.29
CA GLY A 330 22.20 -5.02 2.34
C GLY A 330 23.70 -5.19 2.10
N MET A 331 24.54 -4.88 3.09
CA MET A 331 26.00 -4.92 2.96
C MET A 331 26.49 -6.34 2.63
N THR A 332 27.23 -6.46 1.53
CA THR A 332 27.69 -7.72 0.96
C THR A 332 29.06 -8.11 1.49
N MET A 333 29.23 -9.37 1.87
CA MET A 333 30.52 -9.96 2.26
C MET A 333 31.49 -9.96 1.07
N THR A 334 32.65 -9.31 1.23
CA THR A 334 33.66 -9.16 0.16
C THR A 334 34.80 -10.17 0.26
N SER A 335 34.79 -11.07 1.25
CA SER A 335 35.80 -12.11 1.45
C SER A 335 35.18 -13.50 1.51
N ASN A 336 35.97 -14.51 1.15
CA ASN A 336 35.64 -15.92 1.36
C ASN A 336 35.89 -16.38 2.81
N ASP A 337 36.49 -15.55 3.65
CA ASP A 337 36.65 -15.84 5.06
C ASP A 337 35.29 -15.86 5.78
N LEU A 338 35.20 -16.58 6.90
CA LEU A 338 33.99 -16.62 7.72
C LEU A 338 33.84 -15.38 8.61
N GLN A 339 34.95 -14.66 8.82
CA GLN A 339 35.02 -13.45 9.63
C GLN A 339 36.08 -12.52 9.06
N ILE A 340 35.78 -11.22 9.00
CA ILE A 340 36.74 -10.19 8.60
C ILE A 340 36.59 -8.95 9.49
N THR A 341 37.69 -8.21 9.68
CA THR A 341 37.65 -6.87 10.27
C THR A 341 37.50 -5.85 9.14
N ARG A 342 36.43 -5.06 9.20
CA ARG A 342 36.14 -4.00 8.23
C ARG A 342 37.05 -2.79 8.45
N PRO A 343 37.25 -1.93 7.44
CA PRO A 343 38.04 -0.70 7.59
C PRO A 343 37.49 0.29 8.65
N SER A 344 36.22 0.14 9.05
CA SER A 344 35.61 0.85 10.18
C SER A 344 36.08 0.35 11.55
N GLY A 345 36.79 -0.78 11.60
CA GLY A 345 37.15 -1.50 12.82
C GLY A 345 36.12 -2.55 13.25
N VAL A 346 34.93 -2.56 12.63
CA VAL A 346 33.85 -3.51 12.95
C VAL A 346 34.21 -4.91 12.47
N ILE A 347 34.03 -5.91 13.34
CA ILE A 347 34.18 -7.32 12.97
C ILE A 347 32.84 -7.81 12.44
N VAL A 348 32.84 -8.39 11.24
CA VAL A 348 31.65 -9.00 10.64
C VAL A 348 31.91 -10.47 10.36
N THR A 349 30.86 -11.27 10.46
CA THR A 349 30.87 -12.69 10.06
C THR A 349 30.02 -12.89 8.81
N ARG A 350 30.11 -14.09 8.22
CA ARG A 350 29.24 -14.47 7.10
C ARG A 350 27.78 -14.61 7.57
N GLY A 351 26.89 -13.83 6.96
CA GLY A 351 25.45 -13.87 7.21
C GLY A 351 24.68 -14.73 6.21
N LEU A 352 23.41 -14.38 5.99
CA LEU A 352 22.54 -15.07 5.05
C LEU A 352 23.11 -15.08 3.63
N ALA A 353 22.80 -16.15 2.88
CA ALA A 353 23.11 -16.20 1.45
C ALA A 353 22.35 -15.11 0.70
N ARG A 354 23.02 -14.45 -0.25
CA ARG A 354 22.39 -13.52 -1.18
C ARG A 354 21.54 -14.28 -2.21
N PRO A 355 20.60 -13.60 -2.89
CA PRO A 355 19.88 -14.19 -4.01
C PRO A 355 20.83 -14.88 -4.99
N SER A 356 20.43 -16.06 -5.49
CA SER A 356 21.32 -16.92 -6.28
C SER A 356 21.85 -16.25 -7.56
N ASN A 357 21.13 -15.25 -8.09
CA ASN A 357 21.53 -14.42 -9.23
C ASN A 357 22.60 -13.37 -8.90
N GLU A 358 22.80 -13.04 -7.64
CA GLU A 358 23.83 -12.09 -7.17
C GLU A 358 25.07 -12.81 -6.63
N GLY A 359 24.87 -14.00 -6.03
CA GLY A 359 25.93 -14.80 -5.43
C GLY A 359 26.52 -14.19 -4.15
N GLY A 360 27.19 -15.04 -3.38
CA GLY A 360 27.84 -14.65 -2.13
C GLY A 360 26.89 -14.56 -0.93
N TYR A 361 27.32 -13.81 0.09
CA TYR A 361 26.65 -13.73 1.40
C TYR A 361 26.53 -12.27 1.84
N TYR A 362 25.52 -11.98 2.65
CA TYR A 362 25.47 -10.72 3.40
C TYR A 362 26.49 -10.75 4.54
N MET A 363 26.87 -9.55 5.01
CA MET A 363 27.60 -9.40 6.28
C MET A 363 26.62 -9.56 7.44
N HIS A 364 27.02 -10.34 8.44
CA HIS A 364 26.37 -10.43 9.74
C HIS A 364 27.09 -9.53 10.75
N TYR A 365 26.35 -8.63 11.37
CA TYR A 365 26.83 -7.72 12.40
C TYR A 365 26.38 -8.20 13.77
N ALA A 366 27.25 -8.09 14.77
CA ALA A 366 26.92 -8.49 16.14
C ALA A 366 25.78 -7.63 16.74
N SER A 367 25.66 -6.38 16.30
CA SER A 367 24.60 -5.46 16.70
C SER A 367 24.20 -4.49 15.59
N VAL A 368 23.06 -3.83 15.76
CA VAL A 368 22.65 -2.73 14.86
C VAL A 368 23.62 -1.56 14.95
N ASP A 369 24.22 -1.29 16.11
CA ASP A 369 25.20 -0.22 16.29
C ASP A 369 26.50 -0.49 15.51
N ASP A 370 26.93 -1.75 15.45
CA ASP A 370 28.06 -2.17 14.61
C ASP A 370 27.75 -1.96 13.12
N PHE A 371 26.55 -2.34 12.68
CA PHE A 371 26.09 -2.08 11.33
C PHE A 371 26.06 -0.59 11.01
N LEU A 372 25.45 0.22 11.88
CA LEU A 372 25.37 1.67 11.68
C LEU A 372 26.78 2.28 11.64
N THR A 373 27.70 1.83 12.49
CA THR A 373 29.10 2.28 12.48
C THR A 373 29.79 1.97 11.15
N ASP A 374 29.68 0.72 10.65
CA ASP A 374 30.30 0.34 9.37
C ASP A 374 29.63 0.99 8.16
N TRP A 375 28.30 1.09 8.16
CA TRP A 375 27.53 1.68 7.06
C TRP A 375 27.80 3.18 6.93
N PHE A 376 27.73 3.93 8.04
CA PHE A 376 28.06 5.36 8.04
C PHE A 376 29.53 5.62 7.70
N TYR A 377 30.43 4.71 8.07
CA TYR A 377 31.83 4.79 7.64
C TYR A 377 31.92 4.83 6.10
N LEU A 378 31.11 4.09 5.35
CA LEU A 378 31.13 4.15 3.88
C LEU A 378 30.68 5.50 3.30
N LEU A 379 29.84 6.24 4.03
CA LEU A 379 29.21 7.50 3.60
C LEU A 379 29.98 8.76 4.02
N ARG A 380 30.90 8.64 4.97
CA ARG A 380 31.70 9.75 5.52
C ARG A 380 32.49 10.48 4.43
N ALA A 381 32.98 11.68 4.74
CA ALA A 381 33.90 12.40 3.86
C ALA A 381 35.12 11.53 3.46
N GLY A 382 35.40 11.43 2.16
CA GLY A 382 36.45 10.55 1.62
C GLY A 382 36.07 9.06 1.53
N GLY A 383 34.85 8.69 1.93
CA GLY A 383 34.30 7.35 1.82
C GLY A 383 34.01 6.90 0.37
N SER A 384 33.50 5.68 0.25
CA SER A 384 33.17 5.07 -1.04
C SER A 384 31.96 5.74 -1.71
N TYR A 385 31.06 6.30 -0.92
CA TYR A 385 29.89 7.05 -1.40
C TYR A 385 30.04 8.54 -1.08
N LYS A 386 29.51 9.41 -1.94
CA LYS A 386 29.66 10.87 -1.88
C LYS A 386 28.42 11.55 -1.31
N VAL A 387 28.01 11.10 -0.13
CA VAL A 387 26.80 11.58 0.56
C VAL A 387 27.10 12.69 1.55
N SER A 388 28.24 12.62 2.23
CA SER A 388 28.66 13.65 3.20
C SER A 388 28.68 15.04 2.56
N GLY A 389 27.97 15.99 3.18
CA GLY A 389 27.85 17.37 2.73
C GLY A 389 26.79 17.62 1.65
N ALA A 390 26.00 16.62 1.26
CA ALA A 390 24.84 16.82 0.40
C ALA A 390 23.85 17.81 1.03
N LYS A 391 23.34 18.75 0.23
CA LYS A 391 22.45 19.81 0.71
C LYS A 391 20.98 19.43 0.56
N THR A 392 20.67 18.51 -0.34
CA THR A 392 19.33 18.01 -0.59
C THR A 392 19.27 16.49 -0.51
N PHE A 393 18.06 15.95 -0.32
CA PHE A 393 17.84 14.51 -0.30
C PHE A 393 18.20 13.90 -1.66
N SER A 394 17.84 14.57 -2.76
CA SER A 394 18.18 14.11 -4.11
C SER A 394 19.69 14.09 -4.39
N GLU A 395 20.44 15.07 -3.89
CA GLU A 395 21.91 15.07 -3.93
C GLU A 395 22.50 13.92 -3.11
N ALA A 396 21.99 13.68 -1.91
CA ALA A 396 22.42 12.58 -1.06
C ALA A 396 22.22 11.23 -1.76
N VAL A 397 21.05 11.01 -2.37
CA VAL A 397 20.77 9.81 -3.18
C VAL A 397 21.71 9.73 -4.38
N LYS A 398 21.97 10.84 -5.08
CA LYS A 398 22.91 10.86 -6.22
C LYS A 398 24.32 10.45 -5.80
N GLY A 399 24.76 10.89 -4.63
CA GLY A 399 26.04 10.54 -4.02
C GLY A 399 26.24 9.05 -3.75
N MET A 400 25.18 8.24 -3.80
CA MET A 400 25.25 6.78 -3.67
C MET A 400 25.60 6.06 -4.99
N PHE A 401 25.65 6.78 -6.10
CA PHE A 401 25.87 6.21 -7.43
C PHE A 401 27.09 6.83 -8.09
N LYS A 402 27.65 6.13 -9.07
CA LYS A 402 28.80 6.65 -9.85
C LYS A 402 28.48 7.97 -10.52
N THR A 403 27.21 8.20 -10.89
CA THR A 403 26.73 9.48 -11.43
C THR A 403 26.90 10.67 -10.45
N GLY A 404 26.96 10.41 -9.14
CA GLY A 404 27.31 11.38 -8.10
C GLY A 404 28.74 11.28 -7.60
N GLY A 405 29.60 10.50 -8.27
CA GLY A 405 31.02 10.34 -7.92
C GLY A 405 31.31 9.24 -6.90
N ALA A 406 30.35 8.35 -6.59
CA ALA A 406 30.62 7.17 -5.80
C ALA A 406 31.58 6.21 -6.52
N VAL A 407 32.29 5.38 -5.76
CA VAL A 407 33.15 4.32 -6.30
C VAL A 407 32.30 3.21 -6.95
N TYR A 408 31.13 2.93 -6.37
CA TYR A 408 30.21 1.88 -6.80
C TYR A 408 28.79 2.42 -6.95
N ASP A 409 27.98 1.74 -7.75
CA ASP A 409 26.54 1.97 -7.77
C ASP A 409 25.90 1.18 -6.62
N TYR A 410 25.18 1.86 -5.75
CA TYR A 410 24.59 1.24 -4.56
C TYR A 410 23.52 0.19 -4.89
N ALA A 411 22.78 0.37 -5.99
CA ALA A 411 21.73 -0.55 -6.43
C ALA A 411 21.81 -0.84 -7.94
N ALA A 412 21.55 -2.09 -8.31
CA ALA A 412 21.57 -2.55 -9.71
C ALA A 412 20.49 -1.89 -10.60
N THR A 413 19.44 -1.33 -9.99
CA THR A 413 18.34 -0.65 -10.69
C THR A 413 18.75 0.67 -11.35
N GLY A 414 19.92 1.21 -10.98
CA GLY A 414 20.44 2.49 -11.46
C GLY A 414 19.85 3.70 -10.74
N TYR A 415 20.56 4.84 -10.84
CA TYR A 415 20.27 6.06 -10.10
C TYR A 415 18.84 6.59 -10.28
N ASP A 416 18.35 6.76 -11.51
CA ASP A 416 17.06 7.42 -11.75
C ASP A 416 15.90 6.64 -11.12
N ASN A 417 15.88 5.31 -11.31
CA ASN A 417 14.86 4.44 -10.72
C ASN A 417 14.95 4.42 -9.20
N TYR A 418 16.17 4.43 -8.66
CA TYR A 418 16.40 4.44 -7.23
C TYR A 418 15.96 5.77 -6.61
N LEU A 419 16.25 6.91 -7.24
CA LEU A 419 15.83 8.23 -6.81
C LEU A 419 14.31 8.37 -6.75
N VAL A 420 13.60 7.86 -7.76
CA VAL A 420 12.13 7.82 -7.81
C VAL A 420 11.60 7.01 -6.62
N GLY A 421 12.10 5.79 -6.40
CA GLY A 421 11.68 4.93 -5.29
C GLY A 421 11.95 5.53 -3.91
N MET A 422 13.13 6.10 -3.72
CA MET A 422 13.55 6.78 -2.49
C MET A 422 12.71 8.03 -2.21
N SER A 423 12.41 8.83 -3.23
CA SER A 423 11.60 10.05 -3.09
C SER A 423 10.15 9.73 -2.73
N SER A 424 9.56 8.69 -3.35
CA SER A 424 8.25 8.19 -2.94
C SER A 424 8.26 7.67 -1.51
N ARG A 425 9.33 6.96 -1.11
CA ARG A 425 9.47 6.41 0.24
C ARG A 425 9.56 7.52 1.29
N LEU A 426 10.37 8.55 1.04
CA LEU A 426 10.47 9.73 1.91
C LEU A 426 9.09 10.33 2.15
N LYS A 427 8.34 10.63 1.09
CA LYS A 427 7.01 11.25 1.21
C LYS A 427 6.00 10.37 1.94
N ALA A 428 6.08 9.05 1.76
CA ALA A 428 5.22 8.11 2.46
C ALA A 428 5.55 8.03 3.97
N ILE A 429 6.83 8.06 4.35
CA ILE A 429 7.26 8.14 5.75
C ILE A 429 6.79 9.47 6.35
N GLU A 430 6.96 10.58 5.63
CA GLU A 430 6.56 11.91 6.09
C GLU A 430 5.04 12.04 6.28
N ALA A 431 4.23 11.35 5.46
CA ALA A 431 2.78 11.34 5.61
C ALA A 431 2.31 10.69 6.92
N GLU A 432 3.08 9.75 7.47
CA GLU A 432 2.75 9.06 8.73
C GLU A 432 3.42 9.69 9.96
N ASN A 433 4.55 10.39 9.79
CA ASN A 433 5.38 10.86 10.91
C ASN A 433 5.60 12.38 10.95
N GLY A 434 5.12 13.11 9.94
CA GLY A 434 5.48 14.51 9.72
C GLY A 434 6.79 14.66 8.94
N SER A 435 7.09 15.89 8.55
CA SER A 435 8.25 16.20 7.72
C SER A 435 9.56 15.77 8.39
N LEU A 436 10.41 15.03 7.68
CA LEU A 436 11.72 14.62 8.19
C LEU A 436 12.75 15.74 8.11
N THR A 437 12.45 16.84 7.40
CA THR A 437 13.30 18.04 7.31
C THR A 437 13.62 18.62 8.68
N MET A 438 12.72 18.44 9.67
CA MET A 438 12.98 18.85 11.05
C MET A 438 14.28 18.25 11.61
N TYR A 439 14.58 16.99 11.26
CA TYR A 439 15.80 16.33 11.70
C TYR A 439 17.02 16.86 10.95
N ASP A 440 16.90 17.15 9.66
CA ASP A 440 17.98 17.75 8.87
C ASP A 440 18.41 19.08 9.46
N THR A 441 17.45 19.99 9.67
CA THR A 441 17.72 21.34 10.21
C THR A 441 18.24 21.31 11.64
N ALA A 442 17.90 20.27 12.42
CA ALA A 442 18.37 20.12 13.78
C ALA A 442 19.78 19.50 13.89
N THR A 443 20.26 18.85 12.82
CA THR A 443 21.45 17.99 12.88
C THR A 443 22.63 18.53 12.09
N VAL A 444 22.41 19.20 10.96
CA VAL A 444 23.49 19.69 10.07
C VAL A 444 23.36 21.19 9.77
N ASP A 445 24.49 21.90 9.76
CA ASP A 445 24.54 23.37 9.76
C ASP A 445 24.35 24.03 8.38
N ASN A 446 24.19 23.25 7.30
CA ASN A 446 24.13 23.75 5.92
C ASN A 446 23.15 22.98 5.02
N VAL A 447 21.90 22.87 5.45
CA VAL A 447 20.80 22.26 4.66
C VAL A 447 20.41 23.20 3.52
N GLY A 448 20.29 22.67 2.30
CA GLY A 448 19.78 23.41 1.14
C GLY A 448 18.27 23.62 1.19
N SER A 449 17.70 24.21 0.14
CA SER A 449 16.24 24.24 -0.01
C SER A 449 15.69 22.83 -0.12
N THR A 450 14.61 22.52 0.60
CA THR A 450 13.92 21.22 0.54
C THR A 450 13.58 20.87 -0.91
N ASP A 451 13.85 19.62 -1.30
CA ASP A 451 13.48 19.12 -2.63
C ASP A 451 11.96 19.30 -2.85
N LYS A 452 11.59 19.87 -3.99
CA LYS A 452 10.19 19.91 -4.43
C LYS A 452 9.84 18.57 -5.06
N ILE A 453 9.22 17.70 -4.28
CA ILE A 453 8.80 16.37 -4.71
C ILE A 453 7.28 16.36 -4.79
N GLU A 454 6.76 16.24 -6.01
CA GLU A 454 5.33 16.10 -6.29
C GLU A 454 5.06 14.69 -6.81
N VAL A 455 4.20 13.96 -6.10
CA VAL A 455 3.78 12.60 -6.45
C VAL A 455 2.34 12.66 -6.93
N ASN A 456 2.12 12.47 -8.22
CA ASN A 456 0.76 12.48 -8.78
C ASN A 456 0.11 11.11 -8.56
N ILE A 457 -1.12 11.11 -8.03
CA ILE A 457 -1.83 9.91 -7.50
C ILE A 457 -2.14 8.86 -8.59
N GLU A 458 -1.98 9.20 -9.88
CA GLU A 458 -2.06 8.25 -10.99
C GLU A 458 -0.76 7.43 -11.20
N GLY A 459 0.31 7.68 -10.44
CA GLY A 459 1.47 6.79 -10.32
C GLY A 459 2.35 6.67 -11.59
N ILE A 460 2.16 7.54 -12.57
CA ILE A 460 2.92 7.51 -13.83
C ILE A 460 4.05 8.55 -13.81
N GLU A 461 3.93 9.62 -13.02
CA GLU A 461 4.87 10.74 -13.03
C GLU A 461 5.26 11.18 -11.61
N ILE A 462 6.56 11.30 -11.37
CA ILE A 462 7.12 11.94 -10.17
C ILE A 462 7.92 13.16 -10.64
N SER A 463 7.61 14.34 -10.12
CA SER A 463 8.43 15.53 -10.35
C SER A 463 9.34 15.76 -9.16
N ILE A 464 10.65 15.85 -9.41
CA ILE A 464 11.68 16.15 -8.40
C ILE A 464 12.43 17.38 -8.88
N ASN A 465 12.29 18.49 -8.14
CA ASN A 465 12.91 19.79 -8.46
C ASN A 465 12.60 20.27 -9.88
N GLY A 466 11.40 20.00 -10.38
CA GLY A 466 10.96 20.39 -11.72
C GLY A 466 11.39 19.44 -12.84
N VAL A 467 12.09 18.34 -12.52
CA VAL A 467 12.37 17.25 -13.46
C VAL A 467 11.30 16.17 -13.30
N THR A 468 10.53 15.93 -14.36
CA THR A 468 9.49 14.89 -14.38
C THR A 468 10.09 13.54 -14.80
N TYR A 469 9.93 12.54 -13.95
CA TYR A 469 10.28 11.15 -14.19
C TYR A 469 9.01 10.36 -14.48
N THR A 470 8.93 9.74 -15.66
CA THR A 470 7.87 8.80 -15.99
C THR A 470 8.26 7.37 -15.58
N LEU A 471 7.47 6.75 -14.71
CA LEU A 471 7.59 5.33 -14.36
C LEU A 471 7.19 4.48 -15.57
N SER A 472 8.16 4.20 -16.44
CA SER A 472 7.96 3.28 -17.57
C SER A 472 8.02 1.84 -17.05
N LYS A 473 6.89 1.14 -17.16
CA LYS A 473 6.77 -0.28 -16.84
C LYS A 473 7.65 -1.08 -17.82
N LYS A 474 8.90 -1.36 -17.45
CA LYS A 474 9.73 -2.29 -18.24
C LYS A 474 9.14 -3.70 -18.10
N PRO A 475 8.85 -4.41 -19.20
CA PRO A 475 8.61 -5.84 -19.15
C PRO A 475 9.89 -6.50 -18.61
N VAL A 476 9.74 -7.36 -17.61
CA VAL A 476 10.78 -8.30 -17.17
C VAL A 476 10.56 -9.60 -17.90
#